data_AF-A0A250IW18-F1
#
_entry.id   AF-A0A250IW18-F1
#
_cell.length_a   1.000
_cell.length_b   1.000
_cell.length_c   1.000
_cell.angle_alpha   90.00
_cell.angle_beta   90.00
_cell.angle_gamma   90.00
#
_symmetry.space_group_name_H-M   'P 1'
#
loop_
_entity.id
_entity.type
_entity.pdbx_description
1 polymer ?
#
loop_
_entity_poly.entity_id
_entity_poly.type
_entity_poly.pdbx_seq_one_letter_code
_entity_poly.pdbx_strand_id
1 'polypeptide(L)'
;MRRLLLLALVALGTAACDQSGSSGTLTPVDVQQPPDDDLHGNGGVVPLPDPEQQDGRVGRSARRLTVDQLGASIQTALGQPWSKLSSRAASLGRADYALVNAESTEANLVFAKFLDDGAREVCVARASADLKLTVAKDRVLARTLPEGTVGDLRKLTDAQVRELLVYLSTRFWGSPLHDEELTRWAGLFTQAAIRAETIKKRDQAIAVLCIAMMTDSRFLTY
;
A
#
# COMPACT_ATOMS: atom_id res chain seq x y z
N MET A 1 46.76 38.71 5.86
CA MET A 1 47.09 38.77 7.31
C MET A 1 46.24 37.74 8.03
N ARG A 2 46.90 36.80 8.75
CA ARG A 2 46.57 36.26 10.10
C ARG A 2 45.07 36.01 10.41
N ARG A 3 44.56 34.83 10.78
CA ARG A 3 45.01 33.75 11.71
C ARG A 3 44.17 32.49 11.39
N LEU A 4 44.64 31.25 11.27
CA LEU A 4 45.30 30.32 12.21
C LEU A 4 44.52 30.00 13.51
N LEU A 5 44.16 28.71 13.61
CA LEU A 5 44.23 27.79 14.76
C LEU A 5 43.04 27.57 15.73
N LEU A 6 42.99 26.30 16.18
CA LEU A 6 42.23 25.63 17.28
C LEU A 6 40.98 24.87 16.76
N LEU A 7 40.97 23.54 16.52
CA LEU A 7 41.58 22.37 17.18
C LEU A 7 41.20 22.29 18.67
N ALA A 8 40.12 21.55 18.96
CA ALA A 8 39.74 21.13 20.31
C ALA A 8 39.28 19.67 20.31
N LEU A 9 39.78 18.95 21.31
CA LEU A 9 39.83 17.51 21.52
C LEU A 9 38.48 16.78 21.50
N VAL A 10 38.43 15.65 20.81
CA VAL A 10 37.49 14.57 21.12
C VAL A 10 38.14 13.69 22.20
N ALA A 11 37.71 13.90 23.44
CA ALA A 11 38.13 13.08 24.58
C ALA A 11 37.44 11.71 24.52
N LEU A 12 38.24 10.68 24.79
CA LEU A 12 37.82 9.30 24.94
C LEU A 12 36.78 9.14 26.06
N GLY A 13 35.69 8.46 25.75
CA GLY A 13 34.72 7.94 26.71
C GLY A 13 34.44 6.48 26.42
N THR A 14 35.36 5.60 26.80
CA THR A 14 35.12 4.16 26.92
C THR A 14 34.17 3.92 28.09
N ALA A 15 32.87 3.88 27.82
CA ALA A 15 31.91 3.36 28.79
C ALA A 15 32.03 1.83 28.80
N ALA A 16 32.42 1.33 29.97
CA ALA A 16 32.60 -0.08 30.28
C ALA A 16 31.34 -0.90 29.94
N CYS A 17 31.54 -1.99 29.20
CA CYS A 17 30.60 -3.11 29.19
C CYS A 17 30.68 -3.80 30.54
N ASP A 18 29.69 -3.58 31.39
CA ASP A 18 29.50 -4.38 32.60
C ASP A 18 28.90 -5.73 32.20
N GLN A 19 29.76 -6.76 32.23
CA GLN A 19 29.40 -8.14 31.91
C GLN A 19 28.80 -8.79 33.16
N SER A 20 27.57 -8.43 33.50
CA SER A 20 26.76 -9.23 34.44
C SER A 20 26.11 -10.37 33.69
N GLY A 21 26.73 -11.55 33.82
CA GLY A 21 26.17 -12.81 33.38
C GLY A 21 24.87 -13.12 34.11
N SER A 22 23.77 -13.13 33.37
CA SER A 22 22.64 -14.00 33.65
C SER A 22 22.55 -14.99 32.51
N SER A 23 23.14 -16.17 32.71
CA SER A 23 22.81 -17.35 31.90
C SER A 23 21.42 -17.82 32.32
N GLY A 24 20.40 -17.04 31.96
CA GLY A 24 19.04 -17.51 31.91
C GLY A 24 18.91 -18.31 30.62
N THR A 25 18.99 -19.63 30.73
CA THR A 25 18.66 -20.54 29.63
C THR A 25 17.22 -20.27 29.24
N LEU A 26 17.00 -19.44 28.21
CA LEU A 26 15.72 -19.33 27.55
C LEU A 26 15.56 -20.62 26.74
N THR A 27 15.00 -21.66 27.38
CA THR A 27 14.37 -22.74 26.63
C THR A 27 13.34 -22.09 25.71
N PRO A 28 13.44 -22.28 24.38
CA PRO A 28 12.32 -21.97 23.51
C PRO A 28 11.16 -22.79 24.06
N VAL A 29 10.12 -22.12 24.57
CA VAL A 29 8.84 -22.78 24.75
C VAL A 29 8.37 -23.02 23.33
N ASP A 30 8.59 -24.24 22.86
CA ASP A 30 7.93 -24.77 21.68
C ASP A 30 6.44 -24.77 22.02
N VAL A 31 5.77 -23.65 21.70
CA VAL A 31 4.31 -23.63 21.65
C VAL A 31 3.97 -24.38 20.37
N GLN A 32 4.13 -25.70 20.43
CA GLN A 32 3.38 -26.59 19.58
C GLN A 32 1.93 -26.32 19.92
N GLN A 33 1.32 -25.50 19.06
CA GLN A 33 -0.12 -25.42 18.97
C GLN A 33 -0.58 -26.87 18.81
N PRO A 34 -1.32 -27.43 19.79
CA PRO A 34 -1.75 -28.81 19.70
C PRO A 34 -2.50 -28.97 18.37
N PRO A 35 -2.41 -30.13 17.71
CA PRO A 35 -3.16 -30.37 16.49
C PRO A 35 -4.62 -30.00 16.77
N ASP A 36 -5.17 -29.06 15.99
CA ASP A 36 -6.57 -28.70 16.08
C ASP A 36 -7.36 -30.01 15.88
N ASP A 37 -7.96 -30.50 16.96
CA ASP A 37 -8.87 -31.64 16.91
C ASP A 37 -9.91 -31.34 15.83
N ASP A 38 -10.10 -32.29 14.91
CA ASP A 38 -11.06 -32.23 13.81
C ASP A 38 -12.40 -31.64 14.26
N LEU A 39 -12.64 -30.36 13.94
CA LEU A 39 -13.84 -29.58 14.29
C LEU A 39 -15.07 -29.98 13.45
N HIS A 40 -15.16 -31.25 13.06
CA HIS A 40 -16.35 -31.82 12.41
C HIS A 40 -16.93 -33.03 13.17
N GLY A 41 -16.53 -33.23 14.43
CA GLY A 41 -17.09 -34.26 15.31
C GLY A 41 -17.80 -33.70 16.54
N ASN A 42 -19.13 -33.54 16.46
CA ASN A 42 -20.09 -33.58 17.60
C ASN A 42 -19.78 -32.81 18.91
N GLY A 43 -18.96 -31.76 18.88
CA GLY A 43 -18.79 -30.81 19.99
C GLY A 43 -19.60 -29.55 19.72
N GLY A 44 -20.40 -29.11 20.69
CA GLY A 44 -21.30 -27.96 20.56
C GLY A 44 -20.67 -26.75 19.89
N VAL A 45 -21.48 -26.03 19.10
CA VAL A 45 -21.09 -24.77 18.47
C VAL A 45 -20.52 -23.86 19.55
N VAL A 46 -19.20 -23.70 19.60
CA VAL A 46 -18.57 -22.66 20.43
C VAL A 46 -19.07 -21.36 19.82
N PRO A 47 -19.94 -20.59 20.52
CA PRO A 47 -20.44 -19.34 19.98
C PRO A 47 -19.23 -18.45 19.72
N LEU A 48 -19.18 -17.83 18.54
CA LEU A 48 -18.18 -16.80 18.27
C LEU A 48 -18.26 -15.76 19.41
N PRO A 49 -17.11 -15.25 19.90
CA PRO A 49 -17.09 -14.21 20.92
C PRO A 49 -18.05 -13.08 20.54
N ASP A 50 -18.80 -12.59 21.53
CA ASP A 50 -19.78 -11.53 21.33
C ASP A 50 -19.09 -10.30 20.68
N PRO A 51 -19.56 -9.78 19.53
CA PRO A 51 -18.96 -8.63 18.85
C PRO A 51 -18.73 -7.43 19.77
N GLU A 52 -19.57 -7.24 20.79
CA GLU A 52 -19.41 -6.14 21.76
C GLU A 52 -18.16 -6.30 22.64
N GLN A 53 -17.67 -7.52 22.82
CA GLN A 53 -16.41 -7.80 23.53
C GLN A 53 -15.17 -7.60 22.63
N GLN A 54 -15.38 -7.31 21.33
CA GLN A 54 -14.32 -7.05 20.34
C GLN A 54 -14.39 -5.62 19.76
N ASP A 55 -14.90 -4.63 20.51
CA ASP A 55 -15.13 -3.26 20.02
C ASP A 55 -15.95 -3.22 18.71
N GLY A 56 -16.89 -4.15 18.54
CA GLY A 56 -17.70 -4.29 17.32
C GLY A 56 -16.99 -4.97 16.14
N ARG A 57 -15.82 -5.57 16.35
CA ARG A 57 -15.07 -6.30 15.31
C ARG A 57 -15.31 -7.79 15.40
N VAL A 58 -16.14 -8.35 14.53
CA VAL A 58 -16.22 -9.81 14.30
C VAL A 58 -15.16 -10.24 13.29
N GLY A 59 -14.15 -11.00 13.72
CA GLY A 59 -13.18 -11.66 12.82
C GLY A 59 -11.70 -11.42 13.15
N ARG A 60 -10.81 -11.88 12.26
CA ARG A 60 -9.36 -11.63 12.37
C ARG A 60 -9.08 -10.13 12.15
N SER A 61 -8.10 -9.57 12.86
CA SER A 61 -7.64 -8.22 12.59
C SER A 61 -7.12 -8.10 11.16
N ALA A 62 -7.41 -6.97 10.49
CA ALA A 62 -6.92 -6.69 9.16
C ALA A 62 -5.37 -6.76 9.16
N ARG A 63 -4.80 -7.56 8.26
CA ARG A 63 -3.35 -7.74 8.13
C ARG A 63 -2.84 -7.11 6.85
N ARG A 64 -1.65 -6.55 6.90
CA ARG A 64 -0.95 -6.07 5.70
C ARG A 64 -0.68 -7.23 4.75
N LEU A 65 -0.82 -7.00 3.45
CA LEU A 65 -0.36 -7.92 2.41
C LEU A 65 1.15 -8.19 2.55
N THR A 66 1.55 -9.44 2.27
CA THR A 66 2.97 -9.79 2.12
C THR A 66 3.59 -9.03 0.94
N VAL A 67 4.92 -8.95 0.88
CA VAL A 67 5.62 -8.31 -0.25
C VAL A 67 5.25 -8.96 -1.58
N ASP A 68 5.07 -10.28 -1.60
CA ASP A 68 4.64 -11.01 -2.80
C ASP A 68 3.20 -10.69 -3.19
N GLN A 69 2.29 -10.70 -2.22
CA GLN A 69 0.90 -10.32 -2.45
C GLN A 69 0.80 -8.87 -2.93
N LEU A 70 1.55 -7.94 -2.34
CA LEU A 70 1.62 -6.56 -2.79
C LEU A 70 2.10 -6.46 -4.24
N GLY A 71 3.17 -7.18 -4.59
CA GLY A 71 3.68 -7.23 -5.96
C GLY A 71 2.65 -7.75 -6.96
N ALA A 72 1.95 -8.83 -6.61
CA ALA A 72 0.88 -9.41 -7.42
C ALA A 72 -0.32 -8.46 -7.57
N SER A 73 -0.73 -7.78 -6.48
CA SER A 73 -1.80 -6.79 -6.49
C SER A 73 -1.46 -5.60 -7.39
N ILE A 74 -0.23 -5.07 -7.31
CA ILE A 74 0.24 -3.98 -8.18
C ILE A 74 0.22 -4.42 -9.65
N GLN A 75 0.76 -5.61 -9.95
CA GLN A 75 0.76 -6.16 -11.31
C GLN A 75 -0.65 -6.34 -11.85
N THR A 76 -1.59 -6.80 -11.02
CA THR A 76 -2.99 -7.02 -11.40
C THR A 76 -3.72 -5.69 -11.63
N ALA A 77 -3.58 -4.74 -10.71
CA ALA A 77 -4.23 -3.44 -10.78
C ALA A 77 -3.65 -2.55 -11.89
N LEU A 78 -2.35 -2.57 -12.13
CA LEU A 78 -1.70 -1.64 -13.07
C LEU A 78 -1.21 -2.29 -14.38
N GLY A 79 -1.17 -3.63 -14.44
CA GLY A 79 -0.59 -4.35 -15.57
C GLY A 79 0.94 -4.21 -15.65
N GLN A 80 1.60 -3.67 -14.62
CA GLN A 80 3.05 -3.52 -14.56
C GLN A 80 3.55 -3.69 -13.13
N PRO A 81 4.77 -4.24 -12.94
CA PRO A 81 5.31 -4.47 -11.61
C PRO A 81 5.98 -3.20 -11.06
N TRP A 82 6.12 -3.12 -9.74
CA TRP A 82 7.00 -2.12 -9.14
C TRP A 82 8.45 -2.60 -9.19
N SER A 83 9.25 -1.99 -10.07
CA SER A 83 10.63 -2.41 -10.36
C SER A 83 11.55 -2.50 -9.14
N LYS A 84 11.31 -1.65 -8.12
CA LYS A 84 12.14 -1.58 -6.91
C LYS A 84 11.64 -2.45 -5.76
N LEU A 85 10.52 -3.15 -5.92
CA LEU A 85 9.92 -3.96 -4.85
C LEU A 85 10.92 -4.97 -4.27
N SER A 86 11.66 -5.67 -5.12
CA SER A 86 12.68 -6.64 -4.71
C SER A 86 13.80 -6.00 -3.89
N SER A 87 14.32 -4.85 -4.33
CA SER A 87 15.37 -4.10 -3.62
C SER A 87 14.93 -3.53 -2.27
N ARG A 88 13.61 -3.41 -2.05
CA ARG A 88 13.01 -2.92 -0.79
C ARG A 88 12.41 -4.04 0.06
N ALA A 89 12.40 -5.28 -0.42
CA ALA A 89 11.65 -6.37 0.19
C ALA A 89 12.03 -6.61 1.66
N ALA A 90 13.33 -6.56 1.99
CA ALA A 90 13.80 -6.69 3.38
C ALA A 90 13.25 -5.55 4.27
N SER A 91 13.29 -4.30 3.80
CA SER A 91 12.74 -3.15 4.53
C SER A 91 11.21 -3.16 4.60
N LEU A 92 10.55 -3.86 3.67
CA LEU A 92 9.10 -4.09 3.67
C LEU A 92 8.69 -5.27 4.57
N GLY A 93 9.64 -5.95 5.23
CA GLY A 93 9.37 -7.01 6.19
C GLY A 93 9.38 -8.43 5.62
N ARG A 94 9.84 -8.64 4.38
CA ARG A 94 9.97 -9.99 3.80
C ARG A 94 10.93 -10.85 4.63
N ALA A 95 10.52 -12.08 4.91
CA ALA A 95 11.37 -13.10 5.52
C ALA A 95 12.59 -13.44 4.65
N ASP A 96 13.77 -13.54 5.25
CA ASP A 96 14.99 -14.00 4.58
C ASP A 96 15.30 -15.49 4.86
N TYR A 97 14.55 -16.12 5.78
CA TYR A 97 14.70 -17.51 6.25
C TYR A 97 16.11 -17.89 6.74
N ALA A 98 17.00 -16.90 6.89
CA ALA A 98 18.32 -17.05 7.47
C ALA A 98 18.36 -16.48 8.89
N LEU A 99 17.68 -15.35 9.11
CA LEU A 99 17.56 -14.64 10.37
C LEU A 99 16.10 -14.41 10.77
N VAL A 100 15.20 -14.27 9.79
CA VAL A 100 13.78 -14.00 9.98
C VAL A 100 12.94 -15.04 9.25
N ASN A 101 12.22 -15.86 10.01
CA ASN A 101 11.44 -17.00 9.49
C ASN A 101 9.99 -16.65 9.14
N ALA A 102 9.53 -15.45 9.49
CA ALA A 102 8.16 -15.00 9.24
C ALA A 102 8.14 -13.55 8.77
N GLU A 103 7.32 -13.26 7.76
CA GLU A 103 7.13 -11.89 7.29
C GLU A 103 6.26 -11.08 8.27
N SER A 104 6.70 -9.85 8.57
CA SER A 104 5.94 -8.96 9.44
C SER A 104 4.73 -8.37 8.70
N THR A 105 3.53 -8.88 8.99
CA THR A 105 2.27 -8.35 8.42
C THR A 105 1.63 -7.24 9.26
N GLU A 106 2.35 -6.74 10.27
CA GLU A 106 1.89 -5.67 11.13
C GLU A 106 2.00 -4.31 10.43
N ALA A 107 1.10 -3.40 10.78
CA ALA A 107 1.13 -2.03 10.29
C ALA A 107 2.41 -1.33 10.77
N ASN A 108 3.22 -0.83 9.84
CA ASN A 108 4.44 -0.10 10.17
C ASN A 108 4.65 1.11 9.25
N LEU A 109 5.23 2.17 9.80
CA LEU A 109 5.42 3.45 9.10
C LEU A 109 6.38 3.30 7.90
N VAL A 110 7.37 2.42 8.01
CA VAL A 110 8.37 2.17 6.97
C VAL A 110 7.70 1.61 5.72
N PHE A 111 6.79 0.65 5.89
CA PHE A 111 5.98 0.07 4.83
C PHE A 111 5.10 1.13 4.17
N ALA A 112 4.37 1.93 4.96
CA ALA A 112 3.52 2.99 4.43
C ALA A 112 4.33 3.97 3.57
N LYS A 113 5.52 4.38 4.04
CA LYS A 113 6.41 5.27 3.27
C LYS A 113 6.90 4.64 1.96
N PHE A 114 7.35 3.39 1.99
CA PHE A 114 7.80 2.72 0.79
C PHE A 114 6.67 2.47 -0.20
N LEU A 115 5.49 2.16 0.30
CA LEU A 115 4.30 2.06 -0.51
C LEU A 115 3.96 3.40 -1.17
N ASP A 116 3.97 4.52 -0.45
CA ASP A 116 3.71 5.84 -1.03
C ASP A 116 4.69 6.17 -2.16
N ASP A 117 5.98 5.85 -1.97
CA ASP A 117 7.01 6.02 -2.99
C ASP A 117 6.77 5.10 -4.19
N GLY A 118 6.44 3.84 -3.92
CA GLY A 118 6.13 2.83 -4.93
C GLY A 118 4.91 3.23 -5.75
N ALA A 119 3.81 3.59 -5.09
CA ALA A 119 2.59 4.08 -5.68
C ALA A 119 2.86 5.29 -6.58
N ARG A 120 3.61 6.28 -6.10
CA ARG A 120 4.00 7.44 -6.91
C ARG A 120 4.76 7.04 -8.17
N GLU A 121 5.72 6.12 -8.06
CA GLU A 121 6.50 5.64 -9.20
C GLU A 121 5.62 4.93 -10.23
N VAL A 122 4.87 3.91 -9.81
CA VAL A 122 4.09 3.07 -10.72
C VAL A 122 2.87 3.79 -11.29
N CYS A 123 2.17 4.61 -10.50
CA CYS A 123 0.98 5.32 -10.94
C CYS A 123 1.32 6.43 -11.94
N VAL A 124 2.39 7.20 -11.71
CA VAL A 124 2.81 8.24 -12.66
C VAL A 124 3.28 7.60 -13.97
N ALA A 125 4.07 6.52 -13.89
CA ALA A 125 4.51 5.80 -15.07
C ALA A 125 3.32 5.25 -15.87
N ARG A 126 2.35 4.62 -15.21
CA ARG A 126 1.19 4.05 -15.88
C ARG A 126 0.27 5.12 -16.47
N ALA A 127 -0.02 6.18 -15.72
CA ALA A 127 -0.86 7.27 -16.20
C ALA A 127 -0.21 7.95 -17.44
N SER A 128 1.10 8.17 -17.41
CA SER A 128 1.83 8.71 -18.57
C SER A 128 1.78 7.79 -19.79
N ALA A 129 1.85 6.46 -19.59
CA ALA A 129 1.74 5.49 -20.66
C ALA A 129 0.32 5.46 -21.26
N ASP A 130 -0.71 5.44 -20.42
CA ASP A 130 -2.10 5.41 -20.85
C ASP A 130 -2.49 6.60 -21.72
N LEU A 131 -1.99 7.80 -21.41
CA LEU A 131 -2.28 9.01 -22.19
C LEU A 131 -1.69 8.98 -23.61
N LYS A 132 -0.70 8.13 -23.86
CA LYS A 132 -0.11 7.94 -25.20
C LYS A 132 -0.92 6.98 -26.07
N LEU A 133 -1.81 6.20 -25.47
CA LEU A 133 -2.66 5.24 -26.17
C LEU A 133 -3.93 5.95 -26.65
N THR A 134 -4.25 5.82 -27.93
CA THR A 134 -5.46 6.39 -28.54
C THR A 134 -6.68 5.49 -28.36
N VAL A 135 -6.44 4.18 -28.26
CA VAL A 135 -7.46 3.15 -28.14
C VAL A 135 -7.78 2.92 -26.67
N ALA A 136 -9.05 3.11 -26.29
CA ALA A 136 -9.49 3.08 -24.90
C ALA A 136 -9.27 1.71 -24.22
N LYS A 137 -9.51 0.60 -24.92
CA LYS A 137 -9.33 -0.76 -24.39
C LYS A 137 -7.89 -1.11 -23.98
N ASP A 138 -6.90 -0.45 -24.56
CA ASP A 138 -5.48 -0.71 -24.29
C ASP A 138 -4.97 0.07 -23.05
N ARG A 139 -5.74 1.06 -22.61
CA ARG A 139 -5.51 1.80 -21.36
C ARG A 139 -5.93 0.96 -20.15
N VAL A 140 -5.28 1.23 -19.01
CA VAL A 140 -5.53 0.52 -17.75
C VAL A 140 -6.19 1.43 -16.71
N LEU A 141 -5.66 2.63 -16.51
CA LEU A 141 -6.23 3.64 -15.61
C LEU A 141 -7.27 4.51 -16.31
N ALA A 142 -7.09 4.79 -17.60
CA ALA A 142 -7.94 5.68 -18.38
C ALA A 142 -8.87 4.94 -19.37
N ARG A 143 -9.24 3.69 -19.06
CA ARG A 143 -9.98 2.81 -19.97
C ARG A 143 -11.37 3.33 -20.35
N THR A 144 -12.08 3.96 -19.42
CA THR A 144 -13.44 4.47 -19.66
C THR A 144 -13.46 5.89 -20.23
N LEU A 145 -12.29 6.54 -20.35
CA LEU A 145 -12.22 7.85 -20.99
C LEU A 145 -12.50 7.72 -22.50
N PRO A 146 -13.07 8.76 -23.13
CA PRO A 146 -13.34 8.78 -24.56
C PRO A 146 -12.12 8.36 -25.42
N GLU A 147 -12.41 7.73 -26.56
CA GLU A 147 -11.39 7.36 -27.54
C GLU A 147 -10.70 8.60 -28.12
N GLY A 148 -9.50 8.38 -28.68
CA GLY A 148 -8.66 9.44 -29.22
C GLY A 148 -7.75 10.07 -28.16
N THR A 149 -7.10 11.18 -28.50
CA THR A 149 -6.15 11.84 -27.58
C THR A 149 -6.90 12.40 -26.38
N VAL A 150 -6.47 12.00 -25.18
CA VAL A 150 -7.06 12.51 -23.93
C VAL A 150 -6.86 14.03 -23.84
N GLY A 151 -7.98 14.73 -23.94
CA GLY A 151 -8.05 16.19 -23.91
C GLY A 151 -7.99 16.78 -22.50
N ASP A 152 -8.56 17.97 -22.35
CA ASP A 152 -8.73 18.63 -21.05
C ASP A 152 -9.70 17.83 -20.17
N LEU A 153 -9.20 17.26 -19.08
CA LEU A 153 -9.97 16.42 -18.16
C LEU A 153 -11.07 17.18 -17.42
N ARG A 154 -11.01 18.52 -17.37
CA ARG A 154 -12.07 19.36 -16.78
C ARG A 154 -13.34 19.37 -17.63
N LYS A 155 -13.27 18.91 -18.87
CA LYS A 155 -14.40 18.85 -19.81
C LYS A 155 -15.16 17.52 -19.76
N LEU A 156 -14.73 16.59 -18.90
CA LEU A 156 -15.46 15.35 -18.69
C LEU A 156 -16.81 15.63 -18.03
N THR A 157 -17.84 14.90 -18.43
CA THR A 157 -19.15 14.97 -17.78
C THR A 157 -19.11 14.26 -16.43
N ASP A 158 -20.01 14.63 -15.51
CA ASP A 158 -20.13 13.96 -14.20
C ASP A 158 -20.32 12.44 -14.35
N ALA A 159 -21.11 12.01 -15.36
CA ALA A 159 -21.30 10.61 -15.69
C ALA A 159 -19.99 9.90 -16.07
N GLN A 160 -19.15 10.53 -16.90
CA GLN A 160 -17.84 9.98 -17.30
C GLN A 160 -16.88 9.88 -16.12
N VAL A 161 -16.87 10.88 -15.24
CA VAL A 161 -16.03 10.85 -14.03
C VAL A 161 -16.48 9.73 -13.09
N ARG A 162 -17.79 9.58 -12.87
CA ARG A 162 -18.33 8.50 -12.03
C ARG A 162 -18.04 7.13 -12.61
N GLU A 163 -18.20 6.95 -13.91
CA GLU A 163 -17.88 5.69 -14.60
C GLU A 163 -16.39 5.33 -14.45
N LEU A 164 -15.49 6.31 -14.63
CA LEU A 164 -14.06 6.14 -14.37
C LEU A 164 -13.77 5.70 -12.93
N LEU A 165 -14.38 6.36 -11.95
CA LEU A 165 -14.15 6.06 -10.54
C LEU A 165 -14.66 4.68 -10.14
N VAL A 166 -15.84 4.29 -10.62
CA VAL A 166 -16.39 2.94 -10.39
C VAL A 166 -15.49 1.90 -11.04
N TYR A 167 -15.05 2.12 -12.28
CA TYR A 167 -14.12 1.22 -12.96
C TYR A 167 -12.81 1.06 -12.17
N LEU A 168 -12.21 2.16 -11.72
CA LEU A 168 -10.96 2.14 -10.97
C LEU A 168 -11.13 1.46 -9.61
N SER A 169 -12.19 1.78 -8.86
CA SER A 169 -12.39 1.18 -7.54
C SER A 169 -12.63 -0.33 -7.62
N THR A 170 -13.41 -0.79 -8.60
CA THR A 170 -13.59 -2.22 -8.86
C THR A 170 -12.26 -2.88 -9.23
N ARG A 171 -11.40 -2.18 -9.97
CA ARG A 171 -10.09 -2.70 -10.37
C ARG A 171 -9.08 -2.79 -9.22
N PHE A 172 -9.07 -1.81 -8.32
CA PHE A 172 -8.12 -1.78 -7.20
C PHE A 172 -8.59 -2.61 -6.01
N TRP A 173 -9.87 -2.56 -5.68
CA TRP A 173 -10.41 -3.15 -4.45
C TRP A 173 -11.39 -4.28 -4.69
N GLY A 174 -11.73 -4.59 -5.95
CA GLY A 174 -12.78 -5.56 -6.26
C GLY A 174 -14.20 -5.06 -5.91
N SER A 175 -14.34 -3.82 -5.44
CA SER A 175 -15.62 -3.25 -4.98
C SER A 175 -15.90 -1.89 -5.64
N PRO A 176 -17.08 -1.70 -6.25
CA PRO A 176 -17.45 -0.42 -6.87
C PRO A 176 -17.74 0.64 -5.80
N LEU A 177 -17.30 1.88 -6.05
CA LEU A 177 -17.70 3.04 -5.26
C LEU A 177 -19.18 3.35 -5.47
N HIS A 178 -19.86 3.77 -4.41
CA HIS A 178 -21.27 4.19 -4.44
C HIS A 178 -21.53 5.43 -3.58
N ASP A 179 -22.70 6.04 -3.78
CA ASP A 179 -23.28 7.11 -2.96
C ASP A 179 -22.35 8.29 -2.62
N GLU A 180 -22.25 8.61 -1.32
CA GLU A 180 -21.45 9.71 -0.80
C GLU A 180 -19.94 9.48 -1.00
N GLU A 181 -19.49 8.22 -0.96
CA GLU A 181 -18.08 7.91 -1.19
C GLU A 181 -17.69 8.26 -2.64
N LEU A 182 -18.50 7.82 -3.60
CA LEU A 182 -18.31 8.16 -5.01
C LEU A 182 -18.28 9.69 -5.22
N THR A 183 -19.13 10.42 -4.51
CA THR A 183 -19.18 11.89 -4.57
C THR A 183 -17.90 12.53 -4.03
N ARG A 184 -17.33 12.01 -2.93
CA ARG A 184 -16.03 12.47 -2.39
C ARG A 184 -14.89 12.23 -3.37
N TRP A 185 -14.83 11.05 -3.97
CA TRP A 185 -13.82 10.71 -4.97
C TRP A 185 -13.96 11.54 -6.26
N ALA A 186 -15.18 11.88 -6.67
CA ALA A 186 -15.41 12.81 -7.79
C ALA A 186 -14.90 14.22 -7.47
N GLY A 187 -15.07 14.68 -6.23
CA GLY A 187 -14.47 15.93 -5.74
C GLY A 187 -12.94 15.91 -5.83
N LEU A 188 -12.30 14.83 -5.39
CA LEU A 188 -10.84 14.66 -5.50
C LEU A 188 -10.38 14.69 -6.97
N PHE A 189 -11.07 13.96 -7.86
CA PHE A 189 -10.74 13.98 -9.28
C PHE A 189 -10.84 15.39 -9.88
N THR A 190 -11.90 16.12 -9.56
CA THR A 190 -12.11 17.49 -10.07
C THR A 190 -10.97 18.42 -9.65
N GLN A 191 -10.55 18.37 -8.38
CA GLN A 191 -9.41 19.13 -7.89
C GLN A 191 -8.11 18.73 -8.58
N ALA A 192 -7.89 17.43 -8.76
CA ALA A 192 -6.71 16.90 -9.44
C ALA A 192 -6.66 17.33 -10.92
N ALA A 193 -7.79 17.30 -11.63
CA ALA A 193 -7.92 17.73 -13.01
C ALA A 193 -7.63 19.24 -13.19
N ILE A 194 -8.14 20.08 -12.28
CA ILE A 194 -7.83 21.53 -12.28
C ILE A 194 -6.33 21.75 -12.11
N ARG A 195 -5.71 21.10 -11.13
CA ARG A 195 -4.28 21.26 -10.85
C ARG A 195 -3.42 20.75 -12.00
N ALA A 196 -3.75 19.59 -12.57
CA ALA A 196 -3.05 18.96 -13.66
C ALA A 196 -3.01 19.84 -14.92
N GLU A 197 -4.11 20.53 -15.22
CA GLU A 197 -4.17 21.45 -16.36
C GLU A 197 -3.33 22.72 -16.10
N THR A 198 -3.35 23.27 -14.88
CA THR A 198 -2.51 24.43 -14.50
C THR A 198 -1.01 24.16 -14.70
N ILE A 199 -0.55 22.94 -14.38
CA ILE A 199 0.86 22.55 -14.54
C ILE A 199 1.17 21.88 -15.89
N LYS A 200 0.19 21.80 -16.80
CA LYS A 200 0.27 21.13 -18.10
C LYS A 200 0.77 19.67 -18.03
N LYS A 201 0.43 18.96 -16.96
CA LYS A 201 0.75 17.53 -16.76
C LYS A 201 -0.53 16.73 -16.50
N ARG A 202 -1.28 16.43 -17.57
CA ARG A 202 -2.60 15.79 -17.51
C ARG A 202 -2.56 14.40 -16.88
N ASP A 203 -1.44 13.69 -17.05
CA ASP A 203 -1.16 12.40 -16.42
C ASP A 203 -1.29 12.46 -14.89
N GLN A 204 -1.00 13.61 -14.28
CA GLN A 204 -1.04 13.78 -12.83
C GLN A 204 -2.44 13.66 -12.25
N ALA A 205 -3.50 14.02 -12.99
CA ALA A 205 -4.86 13.87 -12.48
C ALA A 205 -5.22 12.39 -12.27
N ILE A 206 -4.89 11.55 -13.26
CA ILE A 206 -5.12 10.10 -13.21
C ILE A 206 -4.15 9.44 -12.22
N ALA A 207 -2.89 9.89 -12.19
CA ALA A 207 -1.90 9.38 -11.25
C ALA A 207 -2.31 9.63 -9.79
N VAL A 208 -2.89 10.80 -9.47
CA VAL A 208 -3.39 11.10 -8.12
C VAL A 208 -4.48 10.12 -7.68
N LEU A 209 -5.44 9.79 -8.55
CA LEU A 209 -6.46 8.78 -8.24
C LEU A 209 -5.82 7.41 -7.98
N CYS A 210 -4.92 6.98 -8.86
CA CYS A 210 -4.20 5.73 -8.70
C CYS A 210 -3.42 5.66 -7.39
N ILE A 211 -2.69 6.73 -7.03
CA ILE A 211 -1.93 6.81 -5.78
C ILE A 211 -2.90 6.70 -4.60
N ALA A 212 -3.95 7.53 -4.58
CA ALA A 212 -4.91 7.54 -3.48
C ALA A 212 -5.58 6.17 -3.29
N MET A 213 -5.89 5.45 -4.37
CA MET A 213 -6.49 4.11 -4.28
C MET A 213 -5.50 3.04 -3.84
N MET A 214 -4.24 3.14 -4.28
CA MET A 214 -3.18 2.20 -3.91
C MET A 214 -2.71 2.37 -2.46
N THR A 215 -2.83 3.58 -1.90
CA THR A 215 -2.50 3.88 -0.50
C THR A 215 -3.68 3.75 0.46
N ASP A 216 -4.88 3.46 -0.06
CA ASP A 216 -6.07 3.17 0.73
C ASP A 216 -5.91 1.82 1.45
N SER A 217 -6.39 1.71 2.69
CA SER A 217 -6.27 0.47 3.46
C SER A 217 -6.90 -0.73 2.74
N ARG A 218 -7.97 -0.53 1.96
CA ARG A 218 -8.62 -1.59 1.17
C ARG A 218 -7.71 -2.25 0.15
N PHE A 219 -6.66 -1.54 -0.31
CA PHE A 219 -5.68 -2.12 -1.23
C PHE A 219 -4.57 -2.89 -0.50
N LEU A 220 -4.34 -2.58 0.78
CA LEU A 220 -3.17 -3.02 1.52
C LEU A 220 -3.45 -4.10 2.55
N THR A 221 -4.72 -4.33 2.85
CA THR A 221 -5.14 -5.26 3.90
C THR A 221 -6.04 -6.36 3.36
N TYR A 222 -5.96 -7.53 4.00
CA TYR A 222 -6.87 -8.65 3.84
C TYR A 222 -7.37 -9.16 5.19
#